data_AF-A0A1R1MCQ1-F1
#
_entry.id   AF-A0A1R1MCQ1-F1
#
_cell.length_a   1.000
_cell.length_b   1.000
_cell.length_c   1.000
_cell.angle_alpha   90.00
_cell.angle_beta   90.00
_cell.angle_gamma   90.00
#
_symmetry.space_group_name_H-M   'P 1'
#
loop_
_entity.id
_entity.type
_entity.pdbx_description
1 polymer ?
#
loop_
_entity_poly.entity_id
_entity_poly.type
_entity_poly.pdbx_seq_one_letter_code
_entity_poly.pdbx_strand_id
1 'polypeptide(L)'
;MVAADLSSLVWHERRELDEVLYALQTVRLHLEHSGERWLERTLDALLVAVETLRVATLERTVMSTTDVDRSLRELAASVEAPLDAILIDHRTAMRERIHEIEAESDRIVTLLAVRETAGSAPAALDTDLDTVLNADATEPDADPDLDHDVDAEIAAALAGQARLRARVALTGLVPSELRDLLR
;
A
#
# COMPACT_ATOMS: atom_id res chain seq x y z
N MET A 1 -10.33 -26.97 -18.99
CA MET A 1 -11.01 -26.16 -17.96
C MET A 1 -12.42 -25.88 -18.45
N VAL A 2 -13.45 -26.04 -17.61
CA VAL A 2 -14.83 -25.71 -18.01
C VAL A 2 -14.99 -24.19 -17.93
N ALA A 3 -15.77 -23.61 -18.85
CA ALA A 3 -15.99 -22.16 -18.91
C ALA A 3 -16.51 -21.55 -17.58
N ALA A 4 -17.25 -22.34 -16.80
CA ALA A 4 -17.70 -21.98 -15.45
C ALA A 4 -16.55 -21.84 -14.43
N ASP A 5 -15.52 -22.69 -14.52
CA ASP A 5 -14.36 -22.63 -13.62
C ASP A 5 -13.58 -21.34 -13.84
N LEU A 6 -13.37 -20.95 -15.10
CA LEU A 6 -12.71 -19.70 -15.45
C LEU A 6 -13.48 -18.49 -14.94
N SER A 7 -14.81 -18.45 -15.13
CA SER A 7 -15.63 -17.35 -14.63
C SER A 7 -15.54 -17.22 -13.10
N SER A 8 -15.49 -18.34 -12.38
CA SER A 8 -15.32 -18.33 -10.92
C SER A 8 -13.96 -17.79 -10.49
N LEU A 9 -12.88 -18.16 -11.19
CA LEU A 9 -11.53 -17.64 -10.91
C LEU A 9 -11.44 -16.14 -11.17
N VAL A 10 -12.03 -15.65 -12.26
CA VAL A 10 -12.06 -14.23 -12.60
C VAL A 10 -12.90 -13.42 -11.60
N TRP A 11 -14.01 -13.99 -11.11
CA TRP A 11 -14.77 -13.41 -10.00
C TRP A 11 -13.94 -13.30 -8.72
N HIS A 12 -13.18 -14.35 -8.39
CA HIS A 12 -12.31 -14.35 -7.23
C HIS A 12 -11.22 -13.28 -7.34
N GLU A 13 -10.50 -13.21 -8.46
CA GLU A 13 -9.48 -12.16 -8.69
C GLU A 13 -10.07 -10.74 -8.60
N ARG A 14 -11.28 -10.52 -9.14
CA ARG A 14 -11.97 -9.24 -9.01
C ARG A 14 -12.26 -8.89 -7.55
N ARG A 15 -12.72 -9.86 -6.76
CA ARG A 15 -12.97 -9.66 -5.33
C ARG A 15 -11.68 -9.28 -4.60
N GLU A 16 -10.58 -9.96 -4.89
CA GLU A 16 -9.29 -9.65 -4.25
C GLU A 16 -8.75 -8.26 -4.64
N LEU A 17 -9.03 -7.78 -5.86
CA LEU A 17 -8.75 -6.38 -6.24
C LEU A 17 -9.56 -5.39 -5.39
N ASP A 18 -10.84 -5.66 -5.13
CA ASP A 18 -11.67 -4.80 -4.28
C ASP A 18 -11.13 -4.78 -2.82
N GLU A 19 -10.62 -5.90 -2.30
CA GLU A 19 -10.00 -5.97 -0.96
C GLU A 19 -8.70 -5.15 -0.89
N VAL A 20 -7.85 -5.20 -1.94
CA VAL A 20 -6.65 -4.36 -2.03
C VAL A 20 -7.03 -2.87 -2.04
N LEU A 21 -8.03 -2.49 -2.83
CA LEU A 21 -8.50 -1.11 -2.89
C LEU A 21 -9.05 -0.64 -1.53
N TYR A 22 -9.84 -1.47 -0.84
CA TYR A 22 -10.33 -1.17 0.49
C TYR A 22 -9.19 -0.97 1.50
N ALA A 23 -8.17 -1.82 1.46
CA ALA A 23 -7.01 -1.69 2.33
C ALA A 23 -6.23 -0.39 2.05
N LEU A 24 -6.05 -0.01 0.79
CA LEU A 24 -5.42 1.27 0.41
C LEU A 24 -6.22 2.47 0.93
N GLN A 25 -7.54 2.47 0.73
CA GLN A 25 -8.41 3.53 1.24
C GLN A 25 -8.33 3.64 2.77
N THR A 26 -8.21 2.51 3.46
CA THR A 26 -8.01 2.48 4.91
C THR A 26 -6.67 3.12 5.31
N VAL A 27 -5.58 2.77 4.62
CA VAL A 27 -4.26 3.42 4.82
C VAL A 27 -4.36 4.93 4.61
N ARG A 28 -4.99 5.38 3.52
CA ARG A 28 -5.17 6.81 3.23
C ARG A 28 -5.95 7.51 4.34
N LEU A 29 -7.07 6.95 4.77
CA LEU A 29 -7.91 7.54 5.82
C LEU A 29 -7.13 7.74 7.13
N HIS A 30 -6.31 6.76 7.52
CA HIS A 30 -5.45 6.89 8.70
C HIS A 30 -4.36 7.94 8.52
N LEU A 31 -3.72 8.00 7.35
CA LEU A 31 -2.75 9.05 7.02
C LEU A 31 -3.37 10.45 7.00
N GLU A 32 -4.63 10.60 6.63
CA GLU A 32 -5.32 11.89 6.61
C GLU A 32 -5.77 12.31 8.03
N HIS A 33 -6.32 11.39 8.83
CA HIS A 33 -7.09 11.76 10.03
C HIS A 33 -6.49 11.29 11.36
N SER A 34 -5.77 10.17 11.38
CA SER A 34 -5.30 9.53 12.63
C SER A 34 -3.78 9.62 12.83
N GLY A 35 -3.07 10.21 11.87
CA GLY A 35 -1.61 10.24 11.86
C GLY A 35 -1.01 8.84 11.65
N GLU A 36 0.22 8.65 12.10
CA GLU A 36 1.01 7.45 11.76
C GLU A 36 0.86 6.31 12.77
N ARG A 37 0.11 6.52 13.87
CA ARG A 37 -0.09 5.53 14.93
C ARG A 37 -0.60 4.18 14.42
N TRP A 38 -1.49 4.20 13.43
CA TRP A 38 -2.11 2.98 12.88
C TRP A 38 -1.50 2.56 11.54
N LEU A 39 -0.51 3.29 11.05
CA LEU A 39 0.04 3.11 9.71
C LEU A 39 0.58 1.69 9.54
N GLU A 40 1.41 1.20 10.46
CA GLU A 40 1.98 -0.15 10.38
C GLU A 40 0.90 -1.24 10.29
N ARG A 41 -0.12 -1.18 11.16
CA ARG A 41 -1.20 -2.16 11.16
C ARG A 41 -1.99 -2.14 9.85
N THR A 42 -2.23 -0.96 9.30
CA THR A 42 -2.99 -0.80 8.05
C THR A 42 -2.16 -1.24 6.84
N LEU A 43 -0.84 -1.05 6.87
CA LEU A 43 0.08 -1.57 5.86
C LEU A 43 0.18 -3.08 5.91
N ASP A 44 0.20 -3.70 7.10
CA ASP A 44 0.18 -5.15 7.21
C ASP A 44 -1.10 -5.74 6.61
N ALA A 45 -2.25 -5.10 6.84
CA ALA A 45 -3.51 -5.51 6.20
C ALA A 45 -3.45 -5.37 4.66
N LEU A 46 -2.86 -4.28 4.15
CA LEU A 46 -2.64 -4.10 2.71
C LEU A 46 -1.74 -5.19 2.13
N LEU A 47 -0.62 -5.52 2.80
CA LEU A 47 0.30 -6.56 2.35
C LEU A 47 -0.37 -7.94 2.31
N VAL A 48 -1.21 -8.25 3.29
CA VAL A 48 -2.01 -9.49 3.28
C VAL A 48 -2.96 -9.51 2.07
N ALA A 49 -3.70 -8.43 1.82
CA ALA A 49 -4.62 -8.35 0.68
C ALA A 49 -3.89 -8.51 -0.67
N VAL A 50 -2.73 -7.87 -0.83
CA VAL A 50 -1.90 -7.98 -2.04
C VAL A 50 -1.39 -9.41 -2.23
N GLU A 51 -0.99 -10.08 -1.14
CA GLU A 51 -0.53 -11.47 -1.24
C GLU A 51 -1.69 -12.41 -1.59
N THR A 52 -2.88 -12.21 -1.04
CA THR A 52 -4.07 -12.96 -1.44
C THR A 52 -4.41 -12.76 -2.92
N LEU A 53 -4.30 -11.52 -3.44
CA LEU A 53 -4.45 -11.24 -4.87
C LEU A 53 -3.41 -11.97 -5.73
N ARG A 54 -2.14 -12.04 -5.28
CA ARG A 54 -1.09 -12.80 -5.98
C ARG A 54 -1.40 -14.28 -6.02
N VAL A 55 -1.85 -14.85 -4.92
CA VAL A 55 -2.27 -16.26 -4.86
C VAL A 55 -3.41 -16.52 -5.82
N ALA A 56 -4.47 -15.70 -5.81
CA ALA A 56 -5.59 -15.83 -6.75
C ALA A 56 -5.13 -15.75 -8.22
N THR A 57 -4.20 -14.83 -8.52
CA THR A 57 -3.62 -14.69 -9.86
C THR A 57 -2.82 -15.91 -10.28
N LEU A 58 -2.04 -16.49 -9.36
CA LEU A 58 -1.27 -17.71 -9.58
C LEU A 58 -2.18 -18.92 -9.79
N GLU A 59 -3.20 -19.09 -8.95
CA GLU A 59 -4.19 -20.16 -9.06
C GLU A 59 -4.84 -20.16 -10.44
N ARG A 60 -5.30 -18.98 -10.90
CA ARG A 60 -5.82 -18.85 -12.26
C ARG A 60 -4.78 -19.22 -13.31
N THR A 61 -3.55 -18.72 -13.19
CA THR A 61 -2.47 -18.98 -14.16
C THR A 61 -2.19 -20.48 -14.29
N VAL A 62 -2.15 -21.21 -13.16
CA VAL A 62 -1.96 -22.67 -13.13
C VAL A 62 -3.16 -23.42 -13.70
N MET A 63 -4.39 -22.97 -13.41
CA MET A 63 -5.60 -23.62 -13.92
C MET A 63 -5.86 -23.33 -15.40
N SER A 64 -5.36 -22.20 -15.91
CA SER A 64 -5.52 -21.72 -17.28
C SER A 64 -4.44 -22.24 -18.25
N THR A 65 -3.66 -23.27 -17.87
CA THR A 65 -2.48 -23.83 -18.58
C THR A 65 -2.63 -24.18 -20.08
N THR A 66 -3.82 -24.04 -20.67
CA THR A 66 -4.09 -24.21 -22.11
C THR A 66 -4.31 -22.91 -22.88
N ASP A 67 -4.48 -21.77 -22.19
CA ASP A 67 -4.80 -20.45 -22.75
C ASP A 67 -4.06 -19.29 -22.03
N VAL A 68 -2.94 -19.57 -21.35
CA VAL A 68 -2.23 -18.60 -20.49
C VAL A 68 -1.77 -17.35 -21.25
N ASP A 69 -1.51 -17.48 -22.55
CA ASP A 69 -1.09 -16.37 -23.41
C ASP A 69 -2.27 -15.53 -23.94
N ARG A 70 -3.51 -16.00 -23.79
CA ARG A 70 -4.68 -15.27 -24.27
C ARG A 70 -5.17 -14.27 -23.25
N SER A 71 -5.45 -13.06 -23.72
CA SER A 71 -6.12 -12.06 -22.88
C SER A 71 -7.58 -12.45 -22.62
N LEU A 72 -8.19 -11.88 -21.57
CA LEU A 72 -9.63 -12.07 -21.31
C LEU A 72 -10.49 -11.62 -22.50
N ARG A 73 -10.02 -10.65 -23.29
CA ARG A 73 -10.69 -10.22 -24.51
C ARG A 73 -10.67 -11.30 -25.59
N GLU A 74 -9.54 -11.96 -25.77
CA GLU A 74 -9.38 -13.06 -26.75
C GLU A 74 -10.18 -14.29 -26.32
N LEU A 75 -10.19 -14.59 -25.01
CA LEU A 75 -11.02 -15.63 -24.42
C LEU A 75 -12.50 -15.36 -24.63
N ALA A 76 -12.96 -14.12 -24.35
CA ALA A 76 -14.34 -13.72 -24.58
C ALA A 76 -14.77 -13.89 -26.04
N ALA A 77 -13.88 -13.60 -27.00
CA ALA A 77 -14.17 -13.77 -28.43
C ALA A 77 -14.27 -15.25 -28.87
N SER A 78 -13.79 -16.18 -28.04
CA SER A 78 -13.77 -17.62 -28.34
C SER A 78 -14.93 -18.41 -27.73
N VAL A 79 -15.74 -17.77 -26.86
CA VAL A 79 -16.87 -18.38 -26.16
C VAL A 79 -18.20 -17.87 -26.71
N GLU A 80 -19.25 -18.69 -26.59
CA GLU A 80 -20.60 -18.34 -27.00
C GLU A 80 -21.33 -17.52 -25.91
N ALA A 81 -22.35 -16.77 -26.33
CA ALA A 81 -23.21 -16.03 -25.41
C ALA A 81 -23.89 -16.96 -24.38
N PRO A 82 -24.08 -16.50 -23.13
CA PRO A 82 -23.84 -15.14 -22.62
C PRO A 82 -22.44 -14.93 -22.01
N LEU A 83 -21.54 -15.92 -22.13
CA LEU A 83 -20.29 -15.92 -21.39
C LEU A 83 -19.30 -14.87 -21.91
N ASP A 84 -19.35 -14.56 -23.19
CA ASP A 84 -18.58 -13.49 -23.83
C ASP A 84 -18.80 -12.14 -23.14
N ALA A 85 -20.07 -11.75 -22.94
CA ALA A 85 -20.46 -10.51 -22.29
C ALA A 85 -19.97 -10.48 -20.82
N ILE A 86 -20.13 -11.59 -20.09
CA ILE A 86 -19.68 -11.70 -18.70
C ILE A 86 -18.17 -11.50 -18.59
N LEU A 87 -17.38 -12.14 -19.45
CA LEU A 87 -15.92 -12.00 -19.44
C LEU A 87 -15.46 -10.59 -19.83
N ILE A 88 -16.17 -9.93 -20.75
CA ILE A 88 -15.91 -8.52 -21.12
C ILE A 88 -16.21 -7.58 -19.94
N ASP A 89 -17.32 -7.80 -19.23
CA ASP A 89 -17.70 -7.03 -18.05
C ASP A 89 -16.66 -7.19 -16.94
N HIS A 90 -16.19 -8.42 -16.71
CA HIS A 90 -15.11 -8.70 -15.77
C HIS A 90 -13.82 -7.96 -16.12
N ARG A 91 -13.37 -8.07 -17.38
CA ARG A 91 -12.17 -7.37 -17.85
C ARG A 91 -12.29 -5.86 -17.62
N THR A 92 -13.45 -5.29 -17.94
CA THR A 92 -13.70 -3.85 -17.77
C THR A 92 -13.60 -3.46 -16.30
N ALA A 93 -14.33 -4.16 -15.43
CA ALA A 93 -14.34 -3.88 -13.99
C ALA A 93 -12.95 -4.05 -13.34
N MET A 94 -12.20 -5.10 -13.70
CA MET A 94 -10.86 -5.31 -13.16
C MET A 94 -9.88 -4.22 -13.61
N ARG A 95 -9.98 -3.75 -14.87
CA ARG A 95 -9.18 -2.61 -15.35
C ARG A 95 -9.51 -1.34 -14.58
N GLU A 96 -10.78 -1.07 -14.33
CA GLU A 96 -11.21 0.08 -13.51
C GLU A 96 -10.60 -0.01 -12.10
N ARG A 97 -10.67 -1.17 -11.45
CA ARG A 97 -10.07 -1.36 -10.11
C ARG A 97 -8.57 -1.20 -10.08
N ILE A 98 -7.85 -1.68 -11.11
CA ILE A 98 -6.40 -1.45 -11.22
C ILE A 98 -6.09 0.04 -11.32
N HIS A 99 -6.83 0.81 -12.13
CA HIS A 99 -6.63 2.25 -12.22
C HIS A 99 -6.95 2.95 -10.88
N GLU A 100 -7.98 2.51 -10.17
CA GLU A 100 -8.30 3.05 -8.84
C GLU A 100 -7.21 2.73 -7.81
N ILE A 101 -6.67 1.51 -7.81
CA ILE A 101 -5.56 1.10 -6.96
C ILE A 101 -4.30 1.95 -7.23
N GLU A 102 -3.97 2.16 -8.50
CA GLU A 102 -2.82 2.98 -8.91
C GLU A 102 -3.01 4.43 -8.47
N ALA A 103 -4.18 5.02 -8.74
CA ALA A 103 -4.50 6.38 -8.31
C ALA A 103 -4.50 6.54 -6.78
N GLU A 104 -4.96 5.54 -6.04
CA GLU A 104 -4.97 5.56 -4.58
C GLU A 104 -3.56 5.42 -4.01
N SER A 105 -2.73 4.55 -4.59
CA SER A 105 -1.31 4.42 -4.25
C SER A 105 -0.58 5.76 -4.44
N ASP A 106 -0.78 6.43 -5.57
CA ASP A 106 -0.18 7.74 -5.87
C ASP A 106 -0.58 8.81 -4.85
N ARG A 107 -1.86 8.82 -4.43
CA ARG A 107 -2.34 9.73 -3.36
C ARG A 107 -1.64 9.45 -2.04
N ILE A 108 -1.50 8.18 -1.65
CA ILE A 108 -0.81 7.79 -0.42
C ILE A 108 0.66 8.21 -0.47
N VAL A 109 1.37 7.95 -1.57
CA VAL A 109 2.76 8.37 -1.76
C VAL A 109 2.90 9.88 -1.62
N THR A 110 1.97 10.64 -2.20
CA THR A 110 1.94 12.10 -2.09
C THR A 110 1.75 12.56 -0.64
N LEU A 111 0.82 11.96 0.10
CA LEU A 111 0.60 12.27 1.52
C LEU A 111 1.82 11.97 2.38
N LEU A 112 2.50 10.85 2.14
CA LEU A 112 3.73 10.48 2.84
C LEU A 112 4.85 11.49 2.58
N ALA A 113 5.00 11.95 1.33
CA ALA A 113 5.99 12.96 0.97
C ALA A 113 5.71 14.32 1.64
N VAL A 114 4.45 14.76 1.68
CA VAL A 114 4.06 16.00 2.38
C VAL A 114 4.40 15.92 3.87
N ARG A 115 4.10 14.78 4.51
CA ARG A 115 4.41 14.57 5.94
C ARG A 115 5.91 14.54 6.23
N GLU A 116 6.72 13.98 5.34
CA GLU A 116 8.18 14.01 5.45
C GLU A 116 8.71 15.46 5.40
N THR A 117 8.20 16.29 4.49
CA THR A 117 8.59 17.71 4.43
C THR A 117 8.12 18.53 5.63
N ALA A 118 6.95 18.23 6.19
CA ALA A 118 6.42 18.92 7.36
C ALA A 118 7.12 18.53 8.68
N GLY A 119 7.56 17.27 8.80
CA GLY A 119 8.31 16.77 9.96
C GLY A 119 9.80 17.11 9.95
N SER A 120 10.33 17.60 8.82
CA SER A 120 11.74 17.98 8.65
C SER A 120 12.00 19.48 8.85
N ALA A 121 11.05 20.23 9.44
CA ALA A 121 11.34 21.59 9.90
C ALA A 121 12.43 21.50 10.99
N PRO A 122 13.62 22.07 10.77
CA PRO A 122 14.72 21.94 11.72
C PRO A 122 14.28 22.61 13.03
N ALA A 123 14.29 21.83 14.12
CA ALA A 123 14.49 22.40 15.44
C ALA A 123 15.78 23.21 15.34
N ALA A 124 15.64 24.53 15.24
CA ALA A 124 16.76 25.44 15.37
C ALA A 124 17.26 25.29 16.81
N LEU A 125 18.19 24.35 17.01
CA LEU A 125 19.08 24.31 18.16
C LEU A 125 20.03 25.49 17.99
N ASP A 126 19.52 26.68 18.31
CA ASP A 126 20.30 27.81 18.77
C ASP A 126 20.63 27.57 20.25
N THR A 127 21.29 26.44 20.52
CA THR A 127 21.85 26.19 21.85
C THR A 127 23.20 26.89 21.88
N ASP A 128 23.10 28.15 22.26
CA ASP A 128 24.17 29.09 22.54
C ASP A 128 25.26 28.41 23.38
N LEU A 129 26.31 27.94 22.70
CA LEU A 129 27.43 27.19 23.26
C LEU A 129 28.30 28.04 24.22
N ASP A 130 27.97 29.32 24.39
CA ASP A 130 28.64 30.25 25.30
C ASP A 130 28.13 30.18 26.75
N THR A 131 27.01 29.50 27.04
CA THR A 131 26.47 29.44 28.42
C THR A 131 27.10 28.35 29.30
N VAL A 132 27.77 27.35 28.71
CA VAL A 132 28.31 26.19 29.45
C VAL A 132 29.65 26.47 30.16
N LEU A 133 30.38 27.52 29.77
CA LEU A 133 31.71 27.80 30.33
C LEU A 133 31.72 28.60 31.65
N ASN A 134 30.56 28.94 32.23
CA ASN A 134 30.49 29.80 33.44
C ASN A 134 29.55 29.31 34.57
N ALA A 135 29.15 28.03 34.61
CA ALA A 135 28.36 27.51 35.73
C ALA A 135 29.24 26.80 36.77
N ASP A 136 29.48 27.52 37.86
CA ASP A 136 30.10 27.06 39.10
C ASP A 136 29.31 25.91 39.75
N ALA A 137 30.03 25.07 40.50
CA ALA A 137 29.59 23.78 41.01
C ALA A 137 28.29 23.86 41.85
N THR A 138 27.19 23.31 41.32
CA THR A 138 25.98 22.95 42.09
C THR A 138 25.57 21.53 41.72
N GLU A 139 25.07 20.78 42.70
CA GLU A 139 24.78 19.34 42.68
C GLU A 139 24.00 18.86 41.44
N PRO A 140 24.17 17.58 41.02
CA PRO A 140 23.44 17.03 39.88
C PRO A 140 21.99 16.77 40.28
N ASP A 141 21.13 17.79 40.15
CA ASP A 141 19.70 17.57 39.96
C ASP A 141 19.54 16.78 38.66
N ALA A 142 18.92 15.60 38.76
CA ALA A 142 18.59 14.78 37.61
C ALA A 142 17.59 15.55 36.75
N ASP A 143 18.09 16.14 35.67
CA ASP A 143 17.35 16.97 34.75
C ASP A 143 16.24 16.14 34.06
N PRO A 144 14.94 16.37 34.36
CA PRO A 144 13.83 15.59 33.79
C PRO A 144 13.62 15.85 32.30
N ASP A 145 14.30 16.85 31.73
CA ASP A 145 14.16 17.23 30.32
C ASP A 145 14.93 16.29 29.36
N LEU A 146 15.91 15.52 29.85
CA LEU A 146 16.69 14.58 29.01
C LEU A 146 15.87 13.37 28.52
N ASP A 147 14.84 12.94 29.26
CA ASP A 147 14.01 11.78 28.86
C ASP A 147 13.02 12.14 27.73
N HIS A 148 12.57 13.40 27.64
CA HIS A 148 11.60 13.84 26.63
C HIS A 148 12.19 14.00 25.22
N ASP A 149 13.45 14.39 25.12
CA ASP A 149 14.14 14.51 23.83
C ASP A 149 14.41 13.14 23.20
N VAL A 150 14.77 12.15 24.01
CA VAL A 150 15.00 10.77 23.55
C VAL A 150 13.68 10.14 23.05
N ASP A 151 12.58 10.33 23.77
CA ASP A 151 11.26 9.85 23.34
C ASP A 151 10.80 10.49 22.01
N ALA A 152 11.08 11.78 21.82
CA ALA A 152 10.76 12.49 20.58
C ALA A 152 11.61 12.01 19.40
N GLU A 153 12.91 11.78 19.61
CA GLU A 153 13.83 11.25 18.60
C GLU A 153 13.44 9.82 18.19
N ILE A 154 13.12 8.95 19.16
CA ILE A 154 12.64 7.60 18.90
C ILE A 154 11.33 7.63 18.12
N ALA A 155 10.38 8.49 18.50
CA ALA A 155 9.11 8.63 17.78
C ALA A 155 9.32 9.10 16.33
N ALA A 156 10.22 10.05 16.10
CA ALA A 156 10.55 10.53 14.76
C ALA A 156 11.23 9.45 13.90
N ALA A 157 12.12 8.65 14.49
CA ALA A 157 12.78 7.53 13.82
C ALA A 157 11.79 6.43 13.42
N LEU A 158 10.88 6.04 14.33
CA LEU A 158 9.82 5.06 14.05
C LEU A 158 8.87 5.55 12.95
N ALA A 159 8.49 6.82 12.99
CA ALA A 159 7.71 7.47 11.94
C ALA A 159 8.43 7.41 10.57
N GLY A 160 9.73 7.73 10.53
CA GLY A 160 10.56 7.60 9.33
C GLY A 160 10.59 6.18 8.77
N GLN A 161 10.78 5.18 9.63
CA GLN A 161 10.78 3.77 9.24
C GLN A 161 9.41 3.31 8.70
N ALA A 162 8.31 3.72 9.34
CA ALA A 162 6.96 3.39 8.91
C ALA A 162 6.65 3.97 7.51
N ARG A 163 7.09 5.20 7.23
CA ARG A 163 6.95 5.81 5.89
C ARG A 163 7.79 5.09 4.83
N LEU A 164 9.01 4.68 5.14
CA LEU A 164 9.84 3.91 4.23
C LEU A 164 9.18 2.56 3.89
N ARG A 165 8.70 1.85 4.91
CA ARG A 165 7.96 0.59 4.73
C ARG A 165 6.70 0.80 3.89
N ALA A 166 5.96 1.89 4.13
CA ALA A 166 4.80 2.25 3.33
C ALA A 166 5.15 2.40 1.84
N ARG A 167 6.21 3.15 1.52
CA ARG A 167 6.68 3.31 0.13
C ARG A 167 7.02 1.98 -0.52
N VAL A 168 7.73 1.10 0.19
CA VAL A 168 8.07 -0.23 -0.31
C VAL A 168 6.80 -1.07 -0.55
N ALA A 169 5.88 -1.07 0.41
CA ALA A 169 4.62 -1.82 0.31
C ALA A 169 3.73 -1.36 -0.86
N LEU A 170 3.81 -0.08 -1.24
CA LEU A 170 3.05 0.49 -2.35
C LEU A 170 3.63 0.17 -3.73
N THR A 171 4.82 -0.47 -3.79
CA THR A 171 5.38 -0.94 -5.05
C THR A 171 4.87 -2.33 -5.40
N GLY A 172 4.48 -2.54 -6.67
CA GLY A 172 4.04 -3.86 -7.15
C GLY A 172 2.76 -4.39 -6.50
N LEU A 173 1.80 -3.50 -6.20
CA LEU A 173 0.48 -3.85 -5.66
C LEU A 173 -0.33 -4.72 -6.61
N VAL A 174 -0.19 -4.48 -7.91
CA VAL A 174 -0.89 -5.22 -8.96
C VAL A 174 0.10 -6.17 -9.64
N PRO A 175 -0.16 -7.49 -9.65
CA PRO A 175 0.67 -8.47 -10.35
C PRO A 175 0.79 -8.16 -11.86
N SER A 176 1.97 -8.37 -12.44
CA SER A 176 2.22 -8.18 -13.88
C SER A 176 1.35 -9.09 -14.73
N GLU A 177 1.16 -10.33 -14.28
CA GLU A 177 0.38 -11.38 -14.91
C GLU A 177 -1.08 -10.96 -15.05
N LEU A 178 -1.59 -10.22 -14.06
CA LEU A 178 -2.94 -9.68 -14.07
C LEU A 178 -3.09 -8.54 -15.08
N ARG A 179 -2.06 -7.68 -15.22
CA ARG A 179 -2.06 -6.63 -16.26
C ARG A 179 -2.00 -7.22 -17.66
N ASP A 180 -1.22 -8.27 -17.85
CA ASP A 180 -1.07 -8.94 -19.14
C ASP A 180 -2.36 -9.62 -19.57
N LEU A 181 -3.06 -10.26 -18.63
CA LEU A 181 -4.39 -10.83 -18.84
C LEU A 181 -5.42 -9.80 -19.35
N LEU A 182 -5.30 -8.55 -18.88
CA LEU A 182 -6.28 -7.50 -19.16
C LEU A 182 -5.99 -6.69 -20.42
N ARG A 183 -4.89 -6.96 -21.14
CA ARG A 183 -4.56 -6.32 -22.42
C ARG A 183 -5.71 -6.50 -23.42
#